data_AF-A0A7C6HZN8-F1
#
_entry.id   AF-A0A7C6HZN8-F1
#
_cell.length_a   1.000
_cell.length_b   1.000
_cell.length_c   1.000
_cell.angle_alpha   90.00
_cell.angle_beta   90.00
_cell.angle_gamma   90.00
#
_symmetry.space_group_name_H-M   'P 1'
#
loop_
_entity.id
_entity.type
_entity.pdbx_description
1 polymer ?
#
loop_
_entity_poly.entity_id
_entity_poly.type
_entity_poly.pdbx_seq_one_letter_code
_entity_poly.pdbx_strand_id
1 'polypeptide(L)' 'ISGYDITTEAALAKLMILLGSGKSSQEVCRLMETSLRGEITVGLPS' A
#
# COMPACT_ATOMS: atom_id res chain seq x y z
N ILE A 1 -9.37 -2.87 -1.07
CA ILE A 1 -7.90 -3.05 -1.18
C ILE A 1 -7.66 -3.92 -2.41
N SER A 2 -7.40 -3.28 -3.55
CA SER A 2 -6.81 -3.98 -4.69
C SER A 2 -5.30 -4.08 -4.46
N GLY A 3 -4.72 -5.27 -4.60
CA GLY A 3 -3.28 -5.48 -4.43
C GLY A 3 -2.44 -4.92 -5.58
N TYR A 4 -3.03 -4.57 -6.72
CA TYR A 4 -2.28 -4.28 -7.96
C TYR A 4 -1.26 -5.41 -8.25
N ASP A 5 -0.01 -5.05 -8.55
CA ASP A 5 1.14 -5.90 -8.80
C ASP A 5 2.05 -6.07 -7.57
N ILE A 6 1.60 -5.66 -6.37
CA ILE A 6 2.37 -5.83 -5.14
C ILE A 6 2.59 -7.33 -4.85
N THR A 7 3.77 -7.71 -4.36
CA THR A 7 3.97 -9.06 -3.84
C THR A 7 3.31 -9.23 -2.47
N THR A 8 2.99 -10.47 -2.10
CA THR A 8 2.38 -10.79 -0.80
C THR A 8 3.25 -10.28 0.37
N GLU A 9 4.56 -10.45 0.29
CA GLU A 9 5.51 -10.02 1.32
C GLU A 9 5.56 -8.49 1.44
N ALA A 10 5.55 -7.78 0.31
CA ALA A 10 5.53 -6.33 0.29
C ALA A 10 4.21 -5.77 0.85
N ALA A 11 3.07 -6.39 0.50
CA ALA A 11 1.77 -6.03 1.08
C ALA A 11 1.73 -6.27 2.59
N LEU A 12 2.24 -7.41 3.05
CA LEU A 12 2.29 -7.76 4.47
C LEU A 12 3.16 -6.77 5.26
N ALA A 13 4.38 -6.50 4.79
CA ALA A 13 5.28 -5.55 5.43
C ALA A 13 4.69 -4.14 5.47
N LYS A 14 4.10 -3.69 4.36
CA LYS A 14 3.44 -2.39 4.27
C LYS A 14 2.26 -2.27 5.25
N LEU A 15 1.44 -3.32 5.35
CA LEU A 15 0.32 -3.36 6.29
C LEU A 15 0.79 -3.29 7.75
N MET A 16 1.84 -4.03 8.12
CA MET A 16 2.42 -4.00 9.47
C MET A 16 2.89 -2.58 9.84
N ILE A 17 3.61 -1.91 8.94
CA ILE A 17 4.11 -0.54 9.14
C ILE A 17 2.93 0.43 9.31
N LEU A 18 1.93 0.35 8.43
CA LEU A 18 0.79 1.27 8.46
C LEU A 18 -0.05 1.10 9.73
N LEU A 19 -0.34 -0.14 10.14
CA LEU A 19 -1.06 -0.44 11.38
C LEU A 19 -0.28 0.00 12.62
N GLY A 20 1.06 -0.14 12.62
CA GLY A 20 1.93 0.32 13.70
C GLY A 20 2.10 1.84 13.78
N SER A 21 1.62 2.61 12.79
CA SER A 21 1.85 4.05 12.67
C SER A 21 0.71 4.94 13.20
N GLY A 22 -0.28 4.37 13.88
CA GLY A 22 -1.40 5.12 14.48
C GLY A 22 -2.40 5.70 13.47
N LYS A 23 -2.44 5.15 12.26
CA LYS A 23 -3.35 5.61 11.18
C LYS A 23 -4.75 5.06 11.35
N SER A 24 -5.74 5.85 10.95
CA SER A 24 -7.12 5.37 10.84
C SER A 24 -7.24 4.27 9.77
N SER A 25 -8.25 3.41 9.90
CA SER A 25 -8.50 2.36 8.91
C SER A 25 -8.69 2.91 7.50
N GLN A 26 -9.32 4.09 7.36
CA GLN A 26 -9.48 4.78 6.07
C GLN A 26 -8.14 5.19 5.47
N GLU A 27 -7.23 5.73 6.28
CA GLU A 27 -5.88 6.06 5.84
C GLU A 27 -5.07 4.82 5.45
N VAL A 28 -5.18 3.73 6.22
CA VAL A 28 -4.52 2.46 5.90
C VAL A 28 -5.00 1.94 4.56
N CYS A 29 -6.32 1.87 4.33
CA CYS A 29 -6.88 1.44 3.05
C CYS A 29 -6.37 2.28 1.88
N ARG A 30 -6.37 3.61 2.02
CA ARG A 30 -5.87 4.53 0.99
C ARG A 30 -4.38 4.35 0.73
N LEU A 31 -3.57 4.20 1.78
CA LEU A 31 -2.12 4.09 1.67
C LEU A 31 -1.67 2.72 1.16
N MET A 32 -2.44 1.67 1.41
CA MET A 32 -2.20 0.36 0.79
C MET A 32 -2.26 0.43 -0.74
N GLU A 33 -3.11 1.29 -1.30
CA GLU A 33 -3.28 1.47 -2.74
C GLU A 33 -2.35 2.56 -3.35
N THR A 34 -1.55 3.24 -2.52
CA THR A 34 -0.61 4.29 -2.95
C THR A 34 0.81 3.71 -3.05
N SER A 35 1.54 3.90 -4.16
CA SER A 35 2.95 3.52 -4.24
C SER A 35 3.82 4.43 -3.34
N LEU A 36 4.44 3.89 -2.29
CA LEU A 36 5.26 4.65 -1.34
C LEU A 36 6.76 4.49 -1.58
N ARG A 37 7.19 3.37 -2.15
CA ARG A 37 8.57 2.93 -2.36
C ARG A 37 8.73 2.14 -3.68
N GLY A 38 7.77 2.22 -4.60
CA GLY A 38 7.80 1.48 -5.87
C GLY A 38 7.27 0.05 -5.77
N GLU A 39 6.61 -0.30 -4.67
CA GLU A 39 5.99 -1.61 -4.43
C GLU A 39 4.69 -1.84 -5.21
N ILE A 40 4.14 -0.79 -5.82
CA ILE A 40 3.00 -0.84 -6.73
C ILE A 40 3.35 -0.03 -7.98
N THR A 41 3.06 -0.57 -9.16
CA THR A 41 3.11 0.16 -10.42
C THR A 41 1.79 0.91 -10.60
N VAL A 42 1.83 2.23 -10.42
CA VAL A 42 0.75 3.12 -10.86
C VAL A 42 0.98 3.42 -12.34
N GLY A 43 0.00 3.13 -13.19
CA GLY A 43 0.12 3.36 -14.65
C GLY A 43 0.56 4.79 -14.95
N LEU A 44 1.49 4.95 -15.91
CA LEU A 44 1.90 6.27 -16.41
C LEU A 44 0.66 7.06 -16.85
N PRO A 45 0.54 8.36 -16.51
CA PRO A 45 -0.52 9.18 -17.08
C PRO A 45 -0.33 9.24 -18.60
N SER A 46 -1.37 8.81 -19.33
CA SER A 46 -1.51 9.00 -20.77
C SER A 46 -1.60 10.48 -21.14
#